data_AF-A0A949WKC6-F1
#
_entry.id   AF-A0A949WKC6-F1
#
_cell.length_a   1.000
_cell.length_b   1.000
_cell.length_c   1.000
_cell.angle_alpha   90.00
_cell.angle_beta   90.00
_cell.angle_gamma   90.00
#
_symmetry.space_group_name_H-M   'P 1'
#
loop_
_entity.id
_entity.type
_entity.pdbx_description
1 polymer ?
#
loop_
_entity_poly.entity_id
_entity_poly.type
_entity_poly.pdbx_seq_one_letter_code
_entity_poly.pdbx_strand_id
1 'polypeptide(L)'
;MPTVECVPNFSEGRRQEVVDAIADCARQTPGVRLLGAERDADHNRCVITFAGEPDAVVEAAVSCARRAMELIDLRQHQGEHPRMGAADVIPFVPIEGIDMAGCVELARRCARRIGDELEIPVYLYGEAASREERKILSNVREGEFEGLREKIGVDSAKDPDFGPRRIHPTAGATAVGARFFLIAYNVNLQSQDLKLAKRIAKAIREKDGGMPAVRALGLELKDKGCVQVSMNLVDYRQTSPAQAYARIAELAAAEGVEIRESEIIGLVPQEALELCARQTMEMKKLRGPDNASQVWLNQFAMETLKLQEFAPQEQIIELKLSDFSPEPPARFSYLKEVGSFLDDLASAAPTPGGGAAAAVLGATGCALGEMVANLTVGKKKYAEVQVQVKADLKALEDLRPRVLQLFIEDAQAFDAFGKAGAMPKETDIQKAERKLAMQAALKGATESPEKTARLCLEALKHVAAIARIGNKHAISDCGVGALSLFAGINAAVLNMRINLPGIDDGDFKARFGKLADTYESEAKALLESTLAVVRAAIGN
;
A
#
# COMPACT_ATOMS: atom_id res chain seq x y z
N MET A 1 -8.58 -2.41 12.17
CA MET A 1 -8.66 -3.35 13.32
C MET A 1 -7.26 -3.47 13.89
N PRO A 2 -7.07 -3.75 15.20
CA PRO A 2 -5.73 -3.94 15.74
C PRO A 2 -4.98 -5.04 14.96
N THR A 3 -3.75 -4.76 14.57
CA THR A 3 -2.91 -5.66 13.78
C THR A 3 -1.61 -5.93 14.52
N VAL A 4 -1.27 -7.20 14.63
CA VAL A 4 -0.04 -7.68 15.27
C VAL A 4 0.73 -8.51 14.28
N GLU A 5 2.03 -8.29 14.18
CA GLU A 5 2.94 -9.18 13.47
C GLU A 5 3.48 -10.25 14.44
N CYS A 6 3.60 -11.48 13.94
CA CYS A 6 4.31 -12.56 14.59
C CYS A 6 5.37 -13.11 13.63
N VAL A 7 6.59 -13.27 14.15
CA VAL A 7 7.77 -13.63 13.34
C VAL A 7 8.43 -14.90 13.90
N PRO A 8 7.72 -16.05 13.99
CA PRO A 8 8.28 -17.25 14.57
C PRO A 8 9.45 -17.83 13.78
N ASN A 9 10.35 -18.44 14.52
CA ASN A 9 11.60 -19.01 14.03
C ASN A 9 11.60 -20.50 14.28
N PHE A 10 11.91 -21.27 13.25
CA PHE A 10 11.89 -22.73 13.32
C PHE A 10 13.26 -23.30 12.97
N SER A 11 13.62 -24.38 13.65
CA SER A 11 14.87 -25.12 13.43
C SER A 11 14.75 -26.05 12.22
N GLU A 12 14.47 -25.46 11.06
CA GLU A 12 14.44 -26.16 9.76
C GLU A 12 14.72 -25.18 8.62
N GLY A 13 15.76 -25.45 7.84
CA GLY A 13 16.16 -24.62 6.69
C GLY A 13 16.42 -25.39 5.40
N ARG A 14 16.27 -26.71 5.39
CA ARG A 14 16.68 -27.59 4.28
C ARG A 14 15.51 -28.30 3.62
N ARG A 15 14.52 -28.74 4.40
CA ARG A 15 13.31 -29.45 3.95
C ARG A 15 12.18 -28.46 3.65
N GLN A 16 11.98 -28.15 2.38
CA GLN A 16 10.99 -27.17 1.93
C GLN A 16 9.57 -27.60 2.34
N GLU A 17 9.27 -28.89 2.20
CA GLU A 17 7.97 -29.48 2.54
C GLU A 17 7.61 -29.31 4.02
N VAL A 18 8.61 -29.27 4.90
CA VAL A 18 8.40 -29.01 6.34
C VAL A 18 8.14 -27.54 6.59
N VAL A 19 8.91 -26.64 5.97
CA VAL A 19 8.71 -25.20 6.09
C VAL A 19 7.33 -24.79 5.57
N ASP A 20 6.94 -25.32 4.39
CA ASP A 20 5.63 -25.05 3.78
C ASP A 20 4.50 -25.56 4.68
N ALA A 21 4.62 -26.76 5.23
CA ALA A 21 3.62 -27.32 6.13
C ALA A 21 3.42 -26.50 7.41
N ILE A 22 4.49 -25.88 7.94
CA ILE A 22 4.39 -24.97 9.09
C ILE A 22 3.80 -23.63 8.66
N ALA A 23 4.24 -23.07 7.53
CA ALA A 23 3.70 -21.80 7.01
C ALA A 23 2.21 -21.90 6.65
N ASP A 24 1.76 -23.07 6.19
CA ASP A 24 0.37 -23.36 5.88
C ASP A 24 -0.54 -23.23 7.12
N CYS A 25 -0.05 -23.52 8.32
CA CYS A 25 -0.83 -23.30 9.54
C CYS A 25 -1.21 -21.82 9.71
N ALA A 26 -0.27 -20.90 9.47
CA ALA A 26 -0.57 -19.47 9.49
C ALA A 26 -1.48 -19.06 8.33
N ARG A 27 -1.22 -19.58 7.12
CA ARG A 27 -2.01 -19.29 5.91
C ARG A 27 -3.48 -19.72 6.04
N GLN A 28 -3.75 -20.81 6.74
CA GLN A 28 -5.08 -21.39 6.90
C GLN A 28 -5.84 -20.84 8.12
N THR A 29 -5.18 -20.06 8.98
CA THR A 29 -5.83 -19.49 10.18
C THR A 29 -6.67 -18.27 9.79
N PRO A 30 -8.01 -18.29 10.02
CA PRO A 30 -8.86 -17.14 9.73
C PRO A 30 -8.41 -15.91 10.52
N GLY A 31 -8.36 -14.74 9.88
CA GLY A 31 -7.92 -13.51 10.52
C GLY A 31 -6.39 -13.32 10.57
N VAL A 32 -5.62 -14.25 9.98
CA VAL A 32 -4.16 -14.16 9.84
C VAL A 32 -3.77 -14.16 8.37
N ARG A 33 -2.71 -13.43 8.06
CA ARG A 33 -2.08 -13.41 6.74
C ARG A 33 -0.60 -13.76 6.84
N LEU A 34 -0.19 -14.76 6.07
CA LEU A 34 1.22 -15.05 5.85
C LEU A 34 1.85 -13.98 4.95
N LEU A 35 2.92 -13.35 5.44
CA LEU A 35 3.66 -12.27 4.77
C LEU A 35 4.99 -12.74 4.16
N GLY A 36 5.57 -13.80 4.71
CA GLY A 36 6.85 -14.34 4.27
C GLY A 36 7.20 -15.67 4.94
N ALA A 37 8.06 -16.44 4.28
CA ALA A 37 8.65 -17.66 4.81
C ALA A 37 10.10 -17.76 4.28
N GLU A 38 11.02 -17.07 4.95
CA GLU A 38 12.42 -17.01 4.58
C GLU A 38 13.17 -18.23 5.12
N ARG A 39 13.95 -18.88 4.26
CA ARG A 39 14.65 -20.12 4.59
C ARG A 39 16.16 -19.95 4.41
N ASP A 40 16.92 -20.43 5.39
CA ASP A 40 18.38 -20.42 5.37
C ASP A 40 18.91 -21.84 5.56
N ALA A 41 19.44 -22.43 4.48
CA ALA A 41 19.90 -23.82 4.45
C ALA A 41 21.22 -24.02 5.22
N ASP A 42 22.07 -23.00 5.26
CA ASP A 42 23.38 -23.02 5.93
C ASP A 42 23.18 -22.96 7.45
N HIS A 43 22.37 -22.02 7.90
CA HIS A 43 21.97 -21.89 9.30
C HIS A 43 20.94 -22.96 9.74
N ASN A 44 20.39 -23.72 8.78
CA ASN A 44 19.32 -24.71 8.96
C ASN A 44 18.15 -24.19 9.81
N ARG A 45 17.67 -22.99 9.45
CA ARG A 45 16.59 -22.27 10.12
C ARG A 45 15.67 -21.64 9.09
N CYS A 46 14.40 -21.49 9.45
CA CYS A 46 13.48 -20.62 8.73
C CYS A 46 12.84 -19.60 9.66
N VAL A 47 12.45 -18.49 9.06
CA VAL A 47 11.67 -17.43 9.68
C VAL A 47 10.36 -17.38 8.92
N ILE A 48 9.25 -17.45 9.64
CA ILE A 48 7.93 -17.30 9.05
C ILE A 48 7.37 -16.00 9.62
N THR A 49 6.85 -15.16 8.73
CA THR A 49 6.32 -13.85 9.09
C THR A 49 4.84 -13.82 8.74
N PHE A 50 3.98 -13.53 9.70
CA PHE A 50 2.55 -13.35 9.48
C PHE A 50 2.00 -12.25 10.36
N ALA A 51 0.89 -11.64 9.96
CA ALA A 51 0.21 -10.62 10.75
C ALA A 51 -1.31 -10.76 10.66
N GLY A 52 -2.02 -10.21 11.63
CA GLY A 52 -3.47 -10.30 11.68
C GLY A 52 -4.07 -9.83 12.98
N GLU A 53 -5.30 -10.26 13.23
CA GLU A 53 -6.03 -9.95 14.45
C GLU A 53 -5.35 -10.60 15.69
N PRO A 54 -5.29 -9.91 16.84
CA PRO A 54 -4.52 -10.34 18.01
C PRO A 54 -4.75 -11.80 18.44
N ASP A 55 -6.01 -12.22 18.53
CA ASP A 55 -6.38 -13.58 18.95
C ASP A 55 -6.04 -14.62 17.87
N ALA A 56 -6.32 -14.29 16.61
CA ALA A 56 -6.05 -15.15 15.46
C ALA A 56 -4.54 -15.41 15.29
N VAL A 57 -3.71 -14.38 15.51
CA VAL A 57 -2.24 -14.49 15.46
C VAL A 57 -1.72 -15.44 16.55
N VAL A 58 -2.32 -15.44 17.75
CA VAL A 58 -1.98 -16.41 18.80
C VAL A 58 -2.37 -17.84 18.37
N GLU A 59 -3.55 -18.04 17.80
CA GLU A 59 -3.96 -19.36 17.27
C GLU A 59 -2.99 -19.88 16.19
N ALA A 60 -2.61 -19.02 15.25
CA ALA A 60 -1.65 -19.36 14.21
C ALA A 60 -0.29 -19.73 14.80
N ALA A 61 0.23 -18.93 15.75
CA ALA A 61 1.51 -19.19 16.39
C ALA A 61 1.56 -20.54 17.13
N VAL A 62 0.50 -20.86 17.90
CA VAL A 62 0.39 -22.16 18.59
C VAL A 62 0.28 -23.31 17.58
N SER A 63 -0.47 -23.11 16.50
CA SER A 63 -0.63 -24.11 15.43
C SER A 63 0.68 -24.39 14.69
N CYS A 64 1.44 -23.35 14.34
CA CYS A 64 2.77 -23.48 13.76
C CYS A 64 3.73 -24.20 14.72
N ALA A 65 3.71 -23.87 16.02
CA ALA A 65 4.54 -24.53 17.02
C ALA A 65 4.22 -26.02 17.16
N ARG A 66 2.93 -26.38 17.19
CA ARG A 66 2.46 -27.78 17.16
C ARG A 66 2.95 -28.51 15.92
N ARG A 67 2.80 -27.89 14.75
CA ARG A 67 3.22 -28.51 13.48
C ARG A 67 4.74 -28.71 13.42
N ALA A 68 5.51 -27.75 13.92
CA ALA A 68 6.95 -27.86 14.04
C ALA A 68 7.36 -29.01 14.98
N MET A 69 6.68 -29.16 16.13
CA MET A 69 6.93 -30.27 17.07
C MET A 69 6.71 -31.64 16.43
N GLU A 70 5.75 -31.78 15.52
CA GLU A 70 5.46 -33.03 14.81
C GLU A 70 6.51 -33.38 13.73
N LEU A 71 7.08 -32.36 13.06
CA LEU A 71 7.90 -32.54 11.86
C LEU A 71 9.41 -32.39 12.09
N ILE A 72 9.81 -31.80 13.22
CA ILE A 72 11.21 -31.49 13.53
C ILE A 72 11.66 -32.29 14.75
N ASP A 73 12.74 -33.05 14.59
CA ASP A 73 13.42 -33.76 15.68
C ASP A 73 14.80 -33.14 15.92
N LEU A 74 14.94 -32.35 16.99
CA LEU A 74 16.18 -31.68 17.33
C LEU A 74 17.34 -32.64 17.61
N ARG A 75 17.07 -33.90 17.95
CA ARG A 75 18.12 -34.91 18.16
C ARG A 75 18.88 -35.22 16.87
N GLN A 76 18.29 -34.89 15.72
CA GLN A 76 18.87 -35.07 14.39
C GLN A 76 19.20 -33.73 13.71
N HIS A 77 18.81 -32.60 14.32
CA HIS A 77 19.04 -31.28 13.77
C HIS A 77 20.46 -30.79 14.04
N GLN A 78 21.10 -30.27 13.00
CA GLN A 78 22.37 -29.54 13.08
C GLN A 78 22.32 -28.33 12.13
N GLY A 79 22.80 -27.19 12.60
CA GLY A 79 22.90 -25.94 11.83
C GLY A 79 23.87 -24.97 12.51
N GLU A 80 24.37 -23.99 11.76
CA GLU A 80 25.31 -23.00 12.31
C GLU A 80 24.65 -22.01 13.28
N HIS A 81 23.32 -21.86 13.22
CA HIS A 81 22.59 -20.95 14.09
C HIS A 81 22.23 -21.62 15.44
N PRO A 82 22.53 -20.96 16.58
CA PRO A 82 22.17 -21.47 17.90
C PRO A 82 20.67 -21.71 18.04
N ARG A 83 20.29 -22.88 18.57
CA ARG A 83 18.89 -23.30 18.68
C ARG A 83 18.63 -24.11 19.94
N MET A 84 17.43 -23.95 20.50
CA MET A 84 16.93 -24.72 21.64
C MET A 84 15.59 -25.40 21.36
N GLY A 85 14.87 -24.97 20.31
CA GLY A 85 13.51 -25.44 20.02
C GLY A 85 13.25 -25.75 18.55
N ALA A 86 12.33 -26.69 18.28
CA ALA A 86 11.76 -26.90 16.94
C ALA A 86 11.06 -25.62 16.47
N ALA A 87 10.20 -25.06 17.32
CA ALA A 87 9.84 -23.65 17.32
C ALA A 87 10.73 -22.95 18.35
N ASP A 88 11.73 -22.22 17.88
CA ASP A 88 12.80 -21.72 18.73
C ASP A 88 12.44 -20.40 19.41
N VAL A 89 11.97 -19.42 18.63
CA VAL A 89 11.50 -18.14 19.18
C VAL A 89 10.27 -17.63 18.44
N ILE A 90 9.27 -17.15 19.20
CA ILE A 90 7.98 -16.64 18.71
C ILE A 90 7.76 -15.21 19.26
N PRO A 91 8.22 -14.17 18.54
CA PRO A 91 7.95 -12.78 18.89
C PRO A 91 6.59 -12.31 18.40
N PHE A 92 5.95 -11.43 19.18
CA PHE A 92 4.83 -10.58 18.80
C PHE A 92 5.31 -9.12 18.71
N VAL A 93 4.90 -8.43 17.65
CA VAL A 93 5.34 -7.06 17.33
C VAL A 93 4.11 -6.19 17.04
N PRO A 94 3.98 -5.03 17.71
CA PRO A 94 2.85 -4.12 17.47
C PRO A 94 2.98 -3.46 16.09
N ILE A 95 1.91 -3.50 15.29
CA ILE A 95 1.82 -2.82 13.98
C ILE A 95 0.84 -1.64 14.05
N GLU A 96 -0.45 -1.93 14.27
CA GLU A 96 -1.49 -0.88 14.27
C GLU A 96 -2.53 -1.17 15.36
N GLY A 97 -2.99 -0.14 16.07
CA GLY A 97 -4.12 -0.26 17.02
C GLY A 97 -3.87 -1.14 18.24
N ILE A 98 -2.61 -1.53 18.51
CA ILE A 98 -2.18 -2.28 19.69
C ILE A 98 -0.80 -1.80 20.14
N ASP A 99 -0.60 -1.69 21.44
CA ASP A 99 0.66 -1.27 22.04
C ASP A 99 1.53 -2.46 22.47
N MET A 100 2.70 -2.16 23.03
CA MET A 100 3.62 -3.19 23.53
C MET A 100 3.00 -4.00 24.67
N ALA A 101 2.23 -3.37 25.56
CA ALA A 101 1.58 -4.06 26.67
C ALA A 101 0.57 -5.11 26.16
N GLY A 102 -0.20 -4.77 25.13
CA GLY A 102 -1.07 -5.71 24.43
C GLY A 102 -0.29 -6.89 23.84
N CYS A 103 0.84 -6.63 23.17
CA CYS A 103 1.69 -7.69 22.63
C CYS A 103 2.30 -8.61 23.71
N VAL A 104 2.66 -8.05 24.87
CA VAL A 104 3.14 -8.83 26.02
C VAL A 104 2.06 -9.79 26.53
N GLU A 105 0.81 -9.36 26.57
CA GLU A 105 -0.31 -10.22 26.97
C GLU A 105 -0.54 -11.35 25.96
N LEU A 106 -0.48 -11.05 24.65
CA LEU A 106 -0.55 -12.09 23.61
C LEU A 106 0.58 -13.11 23.74
N ALA A 107 1.81 -12.64 23.97
CA ALA A 107 2.97 -13.51 24.19
C ALA A 107 2.77 -14.43 25.40
N ARG A 108 2.26 -13.92 26.53
CA ARG A 108 1.96 -14.74 27.72
C ARG A 108 0.90 -15.78 27.47
N ARG A 109 -0.18 -15.44 26.78
CA ARG A 109 -1.25 -16.39 26.40
C ARG A 109 -0.72 -17.48 25.48
N CYS A 110 0.03 -17.10 24.44
CA CYS A 110 0.68 -18.03 23.52
C CYS A 110 1.63 -18.98 24.27
N ALA A 111 2.48 -18.43 25.15
CA ALA A 111 3.43 -19.20 25.95
C ALA A 111 2.73 -20.23 26.86
N ARG A 112 1.68 -19.81 27.56
CA ARG A 112 0.88 -20.70 28.40
C ARG A 112 0.28 -21.84 27.58
N ARG A 113 -0.33 -21.54 26.43
CA ARG A 113 -0.94 -22.55 25.56
C ARG A 113 0.07 -23.54 24.99
N ILE A 114 1.24 -23.07 24.55
CA ILE A 114 2.32 -23.97 24.10
C ILE A 114 2.77 -24.88 25.27
N GLY A 115 2.94 -24.30 26.46
CA GLY A 115 3.32 -25.07 27.66
C GLY A 115 2.30 -26.12 28.07
N ASP A 116 1.01 -25.76 28.07
CA ASP A 116 -0.07 -26.60 28.57
C ASP A 116 -0.55 -27.62 27.50
N GLU A 117 -0.66 -27.22 26.23
CA GLU A 117 -1.21 -28.06 25.16
C GLU A 117 -0.16 -28.95 24.50
N LEU A 118 1.10 -28.50 24.42
CA LEU A 118 2.18 -29.20 23.70
C LEU A 118 3.22 -29.83 24.63
N GLU A 119 3.11 -29.60 25.95
CA GLU A 119 4.09 -30.02 26.96
C GLU A 119 5.53 -29.57 26.66
N ILE A 120 5.69 -28.43 26.00
CA ILE A 120 7.00 -27.82 25.70
C ILE A 120 7.35 -26.81 26.81
N PRO A 121 8.55 -26.82 27.41
CA PRO A 121 8.99 -25.75 28.30
C PRO A 121 9.11 -24.43 27.55
N VAL A 122 8.48 -23.38 28.08
CA VAL A 122 8.46 -22.05 27.44
C VAL A 122 9.07 -20.98 28.33
N TYR A 123 9.95 -20.18 27.74
CA TYR A 123 10.54 -19.00 28.37
C TYR A 123 9.94 -17.72 27.81
N LEU A 124 9.61 -16.78 28.67
CA LEU A 124 9.29 -15.43 28.25
C LEU A 124 10.56 -14.62 28.01
N TYR A 125 10.62 -13.90 26.90
CA TYR A 125 11.78 -13.05 26.55
C TYR A 125 11.37 -11.66 26.04
N GLY A 126 12.36 -10.77 25.86
CA GLY A 126 12.13 -9.41 25.39
C GLY A 126 11.29 -8.61 26.39
N GLU A 127 10.35 -7.80 25.89
CA GLU A 127 9.45 -7.01 26.74
C GLU A 127 8.49 -7.87 27.57
N ALA A 128 8.31 -9.15 27.21
CA ALA A 128 7.50 -10.09 27.98
C ALA A 128 8.28 -10.81 29.08
N ALA A 129 9.60 -10.65 29.14
CA ALA A 129 10.47 -11.40 30.04
C ALA A 129 10.03 -11.30 31.51
N SER A 130 9.99 -12.45 32.20
CA SER A 130 9.68 -12.52 33.63
C SER A 130 10.87 -12.13 34.53
N ARG A 131 12.08 -12.16 33.96
CA ARG A 131 13.34 -11.85 34.63
C ARG A 131 14.20 -10.97 33.73
N GLU A 132 14.96 -10.07 34.32
CA GLU A 132 15.73 -9.05 33.58
C GLU A 132 16.74 -9.70 32.62
N GLU A 133 17.42 -10.75 33.07
CA GLU A 133 18.40 -11.48 32.28
C GLU A 133 17.79 -12.17 31.04
N ARG A 134 16.48 -12.46 31.05
CA ARG A 134 15.75 -13.11 29.95
C ARG A 134 15.27 -12.13 28.89
N LYS A 135 15.40 -10.81 29.09
CA LYS A 135 15.16 -9.83 28.02
C LYS A 135 16.06 -10.08 26.81
N ILE A 136 17.28 -10.58 27.07
CA ILE A 136 18.26 -10.92 26.03
C ILE A 136 18.08 -12.39 25.63
N LEU A 137 17.62 -12.62 24.40
CA LEU A 137 17.35 -13.96 23.87
C LEU A 137 18.57 -14.92 23.93
N SER A 138 19.80 -14.42 23.75
CA SER A 138 20.99 -15.27 23.84
C SER A 138 21.22 -15.85 25.23
N ASN A 139 20.76 -15.18 26.29
CA ASN A 139 20.84 -15.70 27.66
C ASN A 139 19.82 -16.83 27.87
N VAL A 140 18.64 -16.70 27.25
CA VAL A 140 17.61 -17.76 27.26
C VAL A 140 18.11 -19.00 26.51
N ARG A 141 18.75 -18.81 25.35
CA ARG A 141 19.33 -19.89 24.52
C ARG A 141 20.66 -20.45 25.05
N GLU A 142 21.18 -19.95 26.17
CA GLU A 142 22.50 -20.35 26.66
C GLU A 142 22.51 -21.85 27.03
N GLY A 143 23.33 -22.62 26.30
CA GLY A 143 23.40 -24.07 26.39
C GLY A 143 22.63 -24.80 25.28
N GLU A 144 21.87 -24.08 24.45
CA GLU A 144 21.14 -24.64 23.32
C GLU A 144 20.23 -25.82 23.72
N PHE A 145 19.87 -26.70 22.78
CA PHE A 145 19.07 -27.88 23.07
C PHE A 145 19.78 -28.86 24.03
N GLU A 146 21.06 -29.15 23.79
CA GLU A 146 21.82 -30.15 24.53
C GLU A 146 22.05 -29.76 25.99
N GLY A 147 22.47 -28.52 26.24
CA GLY A 147 22.75 -28.03 27.58
C GLY A 147 21.48 -27.74 28.38
N LEU A 148 20.39 -27.29 27.74
CA LEU A 148 19.11 -27.12 28.44
C LEU A 148 18.52 -28.46 28.87
N ARG A 149 18.74 -29.54 28.11
CA ARG A 149 18.31 -30.90 28.49
C ARG A 149 18.87 -31.36 29.84
N GLU A 150 20.08 -30.92 30.17
CA GLU A 150 20.75 -31.28 31.43
C GLU A 150 20.41 -30.33 32.58
N LYS A 151 20.04 -29.08 32.28
CA LYS A 151 19.86 -28.02 33.28
C LYS A 151 18.42 -27.82 33.74
N ILE A 152 17.43 -27.98 32.87
CA ILE A 152 16.02 -27.74 33.23
C ILE A 152 15.59 -28.75 34.31
N GLY A 153 14.98 -28.26 35.41
CA GLY A 153 14.58 -29.09 36.55
C GLY A 153 15.72 -29.49 37.49
N VAL A 154 16.98 -29.17 37.15
CA VAL A 154 18.16 -29.36 37.99
C VAL A 154 18.66 -28.02 38.52
N ASP A 155 18.80 -27.04 37.62
CA ASP A 155 19.13 -25.65 37.94
C ASP A 155 17.87 -24.79 37.87
N SER A 156 17.37 -24.37 39.04
CA SER A 156 16.20 -23.48 39.16
C SER A 156 16.34 -22.14 38.41
N ALA A 157 17.56 -21.69 38.10
CA ALA A 157 17.78 -20.51 37.27
C ALA A 157 17.33 -20.75 35.81
N LYS A 158 17.40 -22.01 35.36
CA LYS A 158 17.02 -22.46 34.02
C LYS A 158 15.59 -23.00 33.94
N ASP A 159 14.81 -23.00 35.01
CA ASP A 159 13.40 -23.42 34.95
C ASP A 159 12.56 -22.50 34.03
N PRO A 160 11.67 -23.06 33.20
CA PRO A 160 10.83 -22.28 32.27
C PRO A 160 9.75 -21.47 33.02
N ASP A 161 9.17 -20.52 32.31
CA ASP A 161 8.05 -19.71 32.81
C ASP A 161 6.72 -20.46 32.71
N PHE A 162 6.54 -21.25 31.65
CA PHE A 162 5.38 -22.11 31.43
C PHE A 162 5.78 -23.51 30.97
N GLY A 163 4.85 -24.46 31.11
CA GLY A 163 5.06 -25.84 30.72
C GLY A 163 5.95 -26.63 31.70
N PRO A 164 6.33 -27.86 31.32
CA PRO A 164 7.05 -28.77 32.21
C PRO A 164 8.47 -28.30 32.57
N ARG A 165 8.93 -28.57 33.79
CA ARG A 165 10.36 -28.41 34.19
C ARG A 165 11.22 -29.58 33.68
N ARG A 166 11.10 -29.89 32.40
CA ARG A 166 11.92 -30.84 31.66
C ARG A 166 11.95 -30.41 30.19
N ILE A 167 13.04 -30.66 29.48
CA ILE A 167 13.08 -30.41 28.04
C ILE A 167 12.13 -31.36 27.29
N HIS A 168 11.49 -30.89 26.22
CA HIS A 168 10.75 -31.78 25.35
C HIS A 168 11.73 -32.66 24.54
N PRO A 169 11.54 -34.00 24.43
CA PRO A 169 12.56 -34.91 23.87
C PRO A 169 13.00 -34.62 22.44
N THR A 170 12.08 -34.17 21.57
CA THR A 170 12.34 -33.87 20.15
C THR A 170 12.23 -32.38 19.85
N ALA A 171 11.19 -31.71 20.34
CA ALA A 171 10.95 -30.29 20.10
C ALA A 171 11.73 -29.29 20.97
N GLY A 172 12.41 -29.72 22.04
CA GLY A 172 13.26 -28.82 22.82
C GLY A 172 12.50 -27.86 23.73
N ALA A 173 12.85 -26.58 23.68
CA ALA A 173 12.25 -25.48 24.43
C ALA A 173 11.96 -24.28 23.54
N THR A 174 10.93 -23.49 23.85
CA THR A 174 10.52 -22.34 23.04
C THR A 174 10.67 -21.03 23.82
N ALA A 175 11.19 -19.98 23.17
CA ALA A 175 11.09 -18.61 23.68
C ALA A 175 9.87 -17.92 23.06
N VAL A 176 9.03 -17.30 23.87
CA VAL A 176 7.90 -16.48 23.39
C VAL A 176 8.04 -15.08 23.97
N GLY A 177 7.83 -14.04 23.18
CA GLY A 177 8.04 -12.69 23.67
C GLY A 177 7.35 -11.62 22.87
N ALA A 178 7.49 -10.39 23.35
CA ALA A 178 7.09 -9.20 22.63
C ALA A 178 8.32 -8.31 22.42
N ARG A 179 8.41 -7.67 21.27
CA ARG A 179 9.52 -6.78 20.93
C ARG A 179 9.09 -5.74 19.91
N PHE A 180 9.89 -4.69 19.78
CA PHE A 180 9.74 -3.74 18.69
C PHE A 180 10.14 -4.36 17.35
N PHE A 181 9.69 -3.70 16.27
CA PHE A 181 10.02 -4.09 14.91
C PHE A 181 11.53 -4.06 14.72
N LEU A 182 12.08 -5.14 14.18
CA LEU A 182 13.51 -5.29 13.96
C LEU A 182 13.75 -5.23 12.46
N ILE A 183 14.58 -4.29 12.03
CA ILE A 183 14.97 -4.15 10.62
C ILE A 183 16.33 -4.83 10.44
N ALA A 184 16.37 -5.89 9.65
CA ALA A 184 17.62 -6.47 9.18
C ALA A 184 18.13 -5.61 8.03
N TYR A 185 19.24 -4.92 8.26
CA TYR A 185 19.81 -3.94 7.35
C TYR A 185 21.27 -4.26 7.08
N ASN A 186 21.67 -4.29 5.83
CA ASN A 186 23.01 -4.65 5.42
C ASN A 186 23.61 -3.53 4.58
N VAL A 187 24.89 -3.23 4.81
CA VAL A 187 25.63 -2.22 4.02
C VAL A 187 26.87 -2.86 3.42
N ASN A 188 26.93 -2.88 2.09
CA ASN A 188 28.04 -3.46 1.33
C ASN A 188 29.09 -2.38 1.05
N LEU A 189 30.35 -2.67 1.39
CA LEU A 189 31.46 -1.75 1.19
C LEU A 189 32.16 -2.06 -0.14
N GLN A 190 32.69 -1.04 -0.81
CA GLN A 190 33.53 -1.20 -2.01
C GLN A 190 34.94 -1.65 -1.61
N SER A 191 35.04 -2.80 -0.93
CA SER A 191 36.27 -3.36 -0.39
C SER A 191 36.14 -4.88 -0.21
N GLN A 192 37.27 -5.59 -0.20
CA GLN A 192 37.36 -7.00 0.17
C GLN A 192 38.01 -7.19 1.56
N ASP A 193 38.33 -6.10 2.28
CA ASP A 193 38.96 -6.18 3.59
C ASP A 193 37.96 -6.54 4.70
N LEU A 194 37.90 -7.83 5.05
CA LEU A 194 37.04 -8.30 6.14
C LEU A 194 37.41 -7.68 7.48
N LYS A 195 38.67 -7.28 7.70
CA LYS A 195 39.08 -6.60 8.94
C LYS A 195 38.44 -5.21 9.02
N LEU A 196 38.32 -4.49 7.91
CA LEU A 196 37.60 -3.21 7.87
C LEU A 196 36.14 -3.38 8.28
N ALA A 197 35.41 -4.30 7.64
CA ALA A 197 34.00 -4.54 7.97
C ALA A 197 33.80 -4.93 9.44
N LYS A 198 34.69 -5.78 9.99
CA LYS A 198 34.66 -6.15 11.42
C LYS A 198 34.95 -4.96 12.36
N ARG A 199 35.86 -4.05 12.00
CA ARG A 199 36.12 -2.82 12.77
C ARG A 199 34.91 -1.90 12.76
N ILE A 200 34.31 -1.65 11.59
CA ILE A 200 33.11 -0.81 11.47
C ILE A 200 31.94 -1.42 12.25
N ALA A 201 31.68 -2.72 12.07
CA ALA A 201 30.64 -3.43 12.81
C ALA A 201 30.84 -3.33 14.33
N LYS A 202 32.09 -3.43 14.82
CA LYS A 202 32.39 -3.24 16.25
C LYS A 202 32.12 -1.80 16.69
N ALA A 203 32.45 -0.81 15.88
CA ALA A 203 32.30 0.61 16.24
C ALA A 203 30.83 1.07 16.32
N ILE A 204 29.94 0.49 15.51
CA ILE A 204 28.51 0.85 15.51
C ILE A 204 27.68 0.02 16.48
N ARG A 205 28.19 -1.11 16.97
CA ARG A 205 27.43 -2.08 17.75
C ARG A 205 27.30 -1.66 19.21
N GLU A 206 26.08 -1.69 19.74
CA GLU A 206 25.73 -1.22 21.08
C GLU A 206 26.57 -1.87 22.20
N LYS A 207 26.76 -3.21 22.14
CA LYS A 207 27.53 -3.95 23.17
C LYS A 207 28.99 -3.50 23.30
N ASP A 208 29.51 -2.79 22.29
CA ASP A 208 30.87 -2.26 22.27
C ASP A 208 30.90 -0.73 22.48
N GLY A 209 29.79 -0.13 22.92
CA GLY A 209 29.65 1.31 23.14
C GLY A 209 29.26 2.11 21.89
N GLY A 210 28.78 1.44 20.85
CA GLY A 210 28.32 2.06 19.61
C GLY A 210 26.93 2.68 19.70
N MET A 211 26.15 2.56 18.63
CA MET A 211 24.83 3.17 18.52
C MET A 211 23.79 2.37 19.33
N PRO A 212 22.84 3.03 20.01
CA PRO A 212 21.77 2.35 20.75
C PRO A 212 20.94 1.44 19.86
N ALA A 213 20.50 0.29 20.38
CA ALA A 213 19.66 -0.67 19.66
C ALA A 213 20.27 -1.23 18.35
N VAL A 214 21.60 -1.20 18.18
CA VAL A 214 22.29 -1.76 17.00
C VAL A 214 23.08 -3.02 17.35
N ARG A 215 22.82 -4.10 16.63
CA ARG A 215 23.62 -5.33 16.63
C ARG A 215 24.24 -5.52 15.27
N ALA A 216 25.56 -5.59 15.16
CA ALA A 216 26.24 -5.67 13.87
C ALA A 216 27.36 -6.72 13.81
N LEU A 217 27.62 -7.25 12.61
CA LEU A 217 28.70 -8.17 12.26
C LEU A 217 29.35 -7.75 10.94
N GLY A 218 30.64 -8.05 10.79
CA GLY A 218 31.37 -7.89 9.53
C GLY A 218 31.49 -9.23 8.83
N LEU A 219 30.97 -9.33 7.61
CA LEU A 219 30.88 -10.55 6.81
C LEU A 219 31.60 -10.37 5.47
N GLU A 220 32.04 -11.49 4.89
CA GLU A 220 32.59 -11.54 3.53
C GLU A 220 31.51 -12.11 2.60
N LEU A 221 31.23 -11.42 1.49
CA LEU A 221 30.34 -11.89 0.43
C LEU A 221 31.18 -12.33 -0.75
N LYS A 222 31.61 -13.60 -0.73
CA LYS A 222 32.51 -14.17 -1.76
C LYS A 222 31.95 -14.01 -3.17
N ASP A 223 30.65 -14.27 -3.33
CA ASP A 223 29.98 -14.19 -4.64
C ASP A 223 29.86 -12.76 -5.18
N LYS A 224 29.76 -11.76 -4.28
CA LYS A 224 29.69 -10.33 -4.65
C LYS A 224 31.07 -9.66 -4.72
N GLY A 225 32.13 -10.36 -4.32
CA GLY A 225 33.51 -9.86 -4.30
C GLY A 225 33.68 -8.64 -3.38
N CYS A 226 32.92 -8.58 -2.28
CA CYS A 226 32.94 -7.46 -1.34
C CYS A 226 32.73 -7.91 0.11
N VAL A 227 32.87 -6.96 1.04
CA VAL A 227 32.55 -7.16 2.47
C VAL A 227 31.32 -6.37 2.87
N GLN A 228 30.60 -6.90 3.85
CA GLN A 228 29.33 -6.36 4.31
C GLN A 228 29.39 -6.07 5.81
N VAL A 229 28.81 -4.94 6.22
CA VAL A 229 28.41 -4.68 7.59
C VAL A 229 26.95 -5.08 7.69
N SER A 230 26.69 -6.28 8.23
CA SER A 230 25.34 -6.79 8.46
C SER A 230 24.86 -6.38 9.84
N MET A 231 23.63 -5.89 9.96
CA MET A 231 23.10 -5.47 11.25
C MET A 231 21.60 -5.72 11.43
N ASN A 232 21.21 -5.79 12.69
CA ASN A 232 19.83 -5.69 13.13
C ASN A 232 19.66 -4.36 13.88
N LEU A 233 18.76 -3.52 13.39
CA LEU A 233 18.24 -2.36 14.10
C LEU A 233 17.07 -2.84 14.95
N VAL A 234 17.33 -3.05 16.24
CA VAL A 234 16.38 -3.64 17.19
C VAL A 234 15.26 -2.66 17.54
N ASP A 235 15.52 -1.36 17.40
CA ASP A 235 14.54 -0.29 17.49
C ASP A 235 14.94 0.87 16.56
N TYR A 236 14.30 0.94 15.39
CA TYR A 236 14.63 1.91 14.35
C TYR A 236 14.35 3.37 14.75
N ARG A 237 13.58 3.59 15.82
CA ARG A 237 13.27 4.92 16.34
C ARG A 237 14.41 5.49 17.20
N GLN A 238 15.23 4.61 17.78
CA GLN A 238 16.45 5.00 18.49
C GLN A 238 17.64 5.15 17.53
N THR A 239 17.82 4.17 16.64
CA THR A 239 18.79 4.25 15.54
C THR A 239 18.13 3.87 14.22
N SER A 240 17.91 4.86 13.35
CA SER A 240 17.31 4.64 12.04
C SER A 240 18.32 4.05 11.03
N PRO A 241 17.83 3.45 9.93
CA PRO A 241 18.69 3.08 8.81
C PRO A 241 19.53 4.24 8.27
N ALA A 242 19.00 5.47 8.24
CA ALA A 242 19.73 6.66 7.79
C ALA A 242 20.91 7.01 8.72
N GLN A 243 20.71 6.95 10.04
CA GLN A 243 21.79 7.20 11.01
C GLN A 243 22.87 6.12 10.94
N ALA A 244 22.47 4.84 10.88
CA ALA A 244 23.40 3.73 10.75
C ALA A 244 24.21 3.80 9.45
N TYR A 245 23.54 4.10 8.32
CA TYR A 245 24.18 4.27 7.02
C TYR A 245 25.17 5.43 7.04
N ALA A 246 24.78 6.60 7.56
CA ALA A 246 25.65 7.76 7.67
C ALA A 246 26.90 7.47 8.51
N ARG A 247 26.73 6.76 9.63
CA ARG A 247 27.86 6.39 10.50
C ARG A 247 28.82 5.40 9.83
N ILE A 248 28.30 4.41 9.11
CA ILE A 248 29.14 3.50 8.32
C ILE A 248 29.86 4.27 7.21
N ALA A 249 29.17 5.17 6.52
CA ALA A 249 29.74 5.95 5.44
C ALA A 249 30.93 6.79 5.94
N GLU A 250 30.79 7.42 7.10
CA GLU A 250 31.86 8.18 7.76
C GLU A 250 33.06 7.30 8.10
N LEU A 251 32.83 6.14 8.73
CA LEU A 251 33.89 5.22 9.14
C LEU A 251 34.60 4.57 7.94
N ALA A 252 33.87 4.25 6.88
CA ALA A 252 34.45 3.70 5.64
C ALA A 252 35.26 4.77 4.89
N ALA A 253 34.73 6.01 4.81
CA ALA A 253 35.41 7.12 4.14
C ALA A 253 36.73 7.50 4.83
N ALA A 254 36.80 7.40 6.16
CA ALA A 254 38.04 7.60 6.92
C ALA A 254 39.16 6.60 6.53
N GLU A 255 38.80 5.48 5.91
CA GLU A 255 39.70 4.42 5.42
C GLU A 255 39.79 4.43 3.88
N GLY A 256 39.27 5.47 3.22
CA GLY A 256 39.29 5.60 1.76
C GLY A 256 38.35 4.64 1.01
N VAL A 257 37.35 4.08 1.69
CA VAL A 257 36.39 3.11 1.14
C VAL A 257 35.01 3.74 1.04
N GLU A 258 34.35 3.57 -0.11
CA GLU A 258 32.96 4.00 -0.29
C GLU A 258 31.96 2.88 0.00
N ILE A 259 30.71 3.26 0.30
CA ILE A 259 29.60 2.32 0.32
C ILE A 259 29.19 2.02 -1.13
N ARG A 260 29.16 0.72 -1.47
CA ARG A 260 28.68 0.22 -2.75
C ARG A 260 27.17 0.36 -2.84
N GLU A 261 26.47 -0.25 -1.89
CA GLU A 261 25.02 -0.39 -1.83
C GLU A 261 24.57 -0.80 -0.43
N SER A 262 23.27 -0.78 -0.17
CA SER A 262 22.66 -1.36 1.03
C SER A 262 21.44 -2.21 0.68
N GLU A 263 20.97 -2.98 1.65
CA GLU A 263 19.89 -3.95 1.47
C GLU A 263 19.09 -4.07 2.76
N ILE A 264 17.76 -4.06 2.64
CA ILE A 264 16.84 -4.43 3.73
C ILE A 264 16.44 -5.88 3.49
N ILE A 265 16.67 -6.74 4.47
CA ILE A 265 16.29 -8.15 4.43
C ILE A 265 14.93 -8.31 5.09
N GLY A 266 13.96 -8.82 4.33
CA GLY A 266 12.59 -8.99 4.79
C GLY A 266 11.79 -7.69 4.76
N LEU A 267 10.93 -7.51 5.76
CA LEU A 267 9.98 -6.40 5.85
C LEU A 267 10.55 -5.19 6.59
N VAL A 268 10.00 -4.01 6.30
CA VAL A 268 10.29 -2.73 6.96
C VAL A 268 8.99 -1.94 7.20
N PRO A 269 8.86 -1.21 8.32
CA PRO A 269 7.73 -0.30 8.54
C PRO A 269 7.82 0.94 7.65
N GLN A 270 6.68 1.43 7.18
CA GLN A 270 6.55 2.65 6.40
C GLN A 270 7.14 3.86 7.15
N GLU A 271 6.90 3.93 8.46
CA GLU A 271 7.45 4.96 9.34
C GLU A 271 8.98 5.00 9.32
N ALA A 272 9.64 3.83 9.19
CA ALA A 272 11.11 3.77 9.18
C ALA A 272 11.70 4.45 7.94
N LEU A 273 11.05 4.31 6.77
CA LEU A 273 11.48 5.00 5.54
C LEU A 273 11.20 6.51 5.62
N GLU A 274 10.08 6.92 6.19
CA GLU A 274 9.76 8.33 6.42
C GLU A 274 10.77 8.99 7.37
N LEU A 275 11.14 8.29 8.45
CA LEU A 275 12.17 8.73 9.38
C LEU A 275 13.52 8.88 8.65
N CYS A 276 13.88 7.93 7.78
CA CYS A 276 15.09 8.00 6.97
C CYS A 276 15.10 9.21 6.04
N ALA A 277 14.00 9.46 5.33
CA ALA A 277 13.87 10.60 4.44
C ALA A 277 14.05 11.92 5.20
N ARG A 278 13.32 12.09 6.31
CA ARG A 278 13.39 13.31 7.16
C ARG A 278 14.78 13.55 7.71
N GLN A 279 15.39 12.55 8.34
CA GLN A 279 16.72 12.69 8.94
C GLN A 279 17.81 12.93 7.89
N THR A 280 17.70 12.31 6.71
CA THR A 280 18.65 12.55 5.63
C THR A 280 18.55 13.98 5.09
N MET A 281 17.33 14.51 4.92
CA MET A 281 17.14 15.91 4.55
C MET A 281 17.74 16.86 5.59
N GLU A 282 17.56 16.58 6.88
CA GLU A 282 18.15 17.35 7.97
C GLU A 282 19.69 17.31 7.96
N MET A 283 20.27 16.11 7.92
CA MET A 283 21.74 15.93 7.90
C MET A 283 22.39 16.62 6.69
N LYS A 284 21.74 16.58 5.52
CA LYS A 284 22.24 17.17 4.27
C LYS A 284 21.77 18.62 4.05
N LYS A 285 20.97 19.19 4.94
CA LYS A 285 20.34 20.52 4.80
C LYS A 285 19.58 20.68 3.48
N LEU A 286 18.90 19.62 3.04
CA LEU A 286 18.06 19.61 1.85
C LEU A 286 16.63 20.03 2.21
N ARG A 287 15.94 20.69 1.28
CA ARG A 287 14.52 20.97 1.40
C ARG A 287 13.76 20.11 0.39
N GLY A 288 12.88 19.24 0.87
CA GLY A 288 11.96 18.48 0.03
C GLY A 288 10.83 19.36 -0.54
N PRO A 289 10.00 18.81 -1.44
CA PRO A 289 8.80 19.51 -1.92
C PRO A 289 7.85 19.79 -0.75
N ASP A 290 7.15 20.94 -0.79
CA ASP A 290 6.30 21.39 0.32
C ASP A 290 5.13 20.42 0.64
N ASN A 291 4.80 19.48 -0.27
CA ASN A 291 3.85 18.38 -0.09
C ASN A 291 4.41 17.07 -0.68
N ALA A 292 5.51 16.58 -0.12
CA ALA A 292 6.07 15.28 -0.52
C ALA A 292 5.03 14.15 -0.40
N SER A 293 4.69 13.50 -1.51
CA SER A 293 3.86 12.30 -1.49
C SER A 293 4.61 11.12 -0.84
N GLN A 294 3.86 10.12 -0.35
CA GLN A 294 4.46 8.91 0.22
C GLN A 294 5.40 8.20 -0.76
N VAL A 295 5.01 8.17 -2.04
CA VAL A 295 5.80 7.59 -3.13
C VAL A 295 7.14 8.33 -3.26
N TRP A 296 7.13 9.66 -3.18
CA TRP A 296 8.35 10.45 -3.22
C TRP A 296 9.25 10.21 -2.01
N LEU A 297 8.68 10.13 -0.80
CA LEU A 297 9.44 9.85 0.43
C LEU A 297 10.11 8.48 0.37
N ASN A 298 9.39 7.46 -0.10
CA ASN A 298 9.92 6.11 -0.30
C ASN A 298 11.08 6.12 -1.31
N GLN A 299 10.88 6.76 -2.48
CA GLN A 299 11.91 6.87 -3.49
C GLN A 299 13.16 7.61 -2.97
N PHE A 300 12.98 8.72 -2.26
CA PHE A 300 14.07 9.49 -1.69
C PHE A 300 14.85 8.68 -0.63
N ALA A 301 14.16 7.94 0.24
CA ALA A 301 14.81 7.05 1.20
C ALA A 301 15.61 5.94 0.50
N MET A 302 15.03 5.30 -0.52
CA MET A 302 15.68 4.25 -1.30
C MET A 302 16.96 4.74 -1.98
N GLU A 303 16.91 5.88 -2.66
CA GLU A 303 18.07 6.46 -3.33
C GLU A 303 19.17 6.87 -2.35
N THR A 304 18.79 7.49 -1.23
CA THR A 304 19.77 8.01 -0.27
C THR A 304 20.46 6.93 0.54
N LEU A 305 19.78 5.82 0.82
CA LEU A 305 20.36 4.63 1.42
C LEU A 305 21.07 3.73 0.39
N LYS A 306 20.94 4.00 -0.91
CA LYS A 306 21.39 3.10 -1.99
C LYS A 306 20.81 1.68 -1.85
N LEU A 307 19.51 1.57 -1.54
CA LEU A 307 18.84 0.27 -1.42
C LEU A 307 18.82 -0.44 -2.77
N GLN A 308 19.32 -1.68 -2.81
CA GLN A 308 19.24 -2.55 -3.97
C GLN A 308 18.09 -3.53 -3.85
N GLU A 309 17.48 -3.84 -5.01
CA GLU A 309 16.41 -4.83 -5.13
C GLU A 309 15.20 -4.56 -4.22
N PHE A 310 15.05 -3.33 -3.73
CA PHE A 310 13.98 -2.97 -2.81
C PHE A 310 12.66 -2.79 -3.56
N ALA A 311 11.68 -3.65 -3.27
CA ALA A 311 10.34 -3.59 -3.82
C ALA A 311 9.35 -3.10 -2.75
N PRO A 312 8.90 -1.83 -2.80
CA PRO A 312 8.04 -1.26 -1.77
C PRO A 312 6.79 -2.09 -1.46
N GLN A 313 6.10 -2.60 -2.49
CA GLN A 313 4.88 -3.41 -2.35
C GLN A 313 5.14 -4.74 -1.61
N GLU A 314 6.34 -5.29 -1.72
CA GLU A 314 6.69 -6.59 -1.14
C GLU A 314 7.39 -6.50 0.22
N GLN A 315 8.00 -5.34 0.50
CA GLN A 315 8.85 -5.16 1.68
C GLN A 315 8.33 -4.11 2.67
N ILE A 316 7.45 -3.19 2.28
CA ILE A 316 6.79 -2.31 3.25
C ILE A 316 5.60 -3.06 3.85
N ILE A 317 5.62 -3.31 5.16
CA ILE A 317 4.61 -4.15 5.82
C ILE A 317 3.20 -3.57 5.66
N GLU A 318 3.03 -2.25 5.79
CA GLU A 318 1.74 -1.59 5.64
C GLU A 318 1.21 -1.72 4.20
N LEU A 319 2.08 -1.63 3.18
CA LEU A 319 1.68 -1.84 1.79
C LEU A 319 1.27 -3.30 1.55
N LYS A 320 2.08 -4.24 2.04
CA LYS A 320 1.81 -5.68 1.94
C LYS A 320 0.53 -6.10 2.67
N LEU A 321 0.17 -5.39 3.74
CA LEU A 321 -1.12 -5.54 4.42
C LEU A 321 -2.26 -4.86 3.66
N SER A 322 -2.00 -3.68 3.08
CA SER A 322 -2.99 -2.90 2.32
C SER A 322 -3.44 -3.58 1.02
N ASP A 323 -2.54 -4.29 0.34
CA ASP A 323 -2.82 -5.09 -0.86
C ASP A 323 -3.82 -6.21 -0.62
N PHE A 324 -4.19 -6.45 0.65
CA PHE A 324 -5.34 -7.28 0.94
C PHE A 324 -6.18 -6.80 2.14
N SER A 325 -6.47 -5.49 2.17
CA SER A 325 -7.81 -5.06 2.59
C SER A 325 -8.82 -5.91 1.82
N PRO A 326 -9.93 -6.37 2.43
CA PRO A 326 -10.89 -7.22 1.72
C PRO A 326 -11.23 -6.52 0.41
N GLU A 327 -10.81 -7.11 -0.72
CA GLU A 327 -11.14 -6.52 -2.01
C GLU A 327 -12.65 -6.29 -1.99
N PRO A 328 -13.13 -5.14 -2.50
CA PRO A 328 -14.54 -5.00 -2.80
C PRO A 328 -14.95 -6.29 -3.52
N PRO A 329 -15.94 -7.07 -3.02
CA PRO A 329 -16.28 -8.37 -3.59
C PRO A 329 -16.25 -8.29 -5.11
N ALA A 330 -15.59 -9.19 -5.84
CA ALA A 330 -15.19 -9.03 -7.26
C ALA A 330 -16.17 -8.24 -8.18
N ARG A 331 -17.47 -8.32 -7.92
CA ARG A 331 -18.51 -7.42 -8.47
C ARG A 331 -18.31 -5.91 -8.25
N PHE A 332 -17.37 -5.46 -7.42
CA PHE A 332 -17.12 -4.07 -7.04
C PHE A 332 -15.67 -3.65 -7.29
N SER A 333 -14.91 -4.41 -8.10
CA SER A 333 -13.50 -4.13 -8.40
C SER A 333 -13.26 -2.69 -8.84
N TYR A 334 -14.23 -2.11 -9.58
CA TYR A 334 -14.22 -0.73 -10.08
C TYR A 334 -14.11 0.37 -9.01
N LEU A 335 -14.32 0.06 -7.72
CA LEU A 335 -14.25 1.04 -6.65
C LEU A 335 -12.85 1.62 -6.49
N LYS A 336 -11.82 0.82 -6.78
CA LYS A 336 -10.41 1.25 -6.71
C LYS A 336 -10.11 2.28 -7.79
N GLU A 337 -10.57 2.04 -9.02
CA GLU A 337 -10.38 2.94 -10.16
C GLU A 337 -11.16 4.24 -9.98
N VAL A 338 -12.39 4.17 -9.47
CA VAL A 338 -13.17 5.36 -9.11
C VAL A 338 -12.47 6.15 -7.99
N GLY A 339 -11.97 5.47 -6.96
CA GLY A 339 -11.21 6.10 -5.87
C GLY A 339 -9.96 6.82 -6.39
N SER A 340 -9.16 6.15 -7.22
CA SER A 340 -7.96 6.75 -7.82
C SER A 340 -8.28 8.00 -8.64
N PHE A 341 -9.35 7.98 -9.44
CA PHE A 341 -9.77 9.17 -10.19
C PHE A 341 -10.16 10.33 -9.26
N LEU A 342 -10.85 10.04 -8.15
CA LEU A 342 -11.26 11.07 -7.18
C LEU A 342 -10.07 11.64 -6.41
N ASP A 343 -9.07 10.82 -6.07
CA ASP A 343 -7.83 11.28 -5.44
C ASP A 343 -7.06 12.22 -6.37
N ASP A 344 -6.95 11.89 -7.65
CA ASP A 344 -6.31 12.74 -8.67
C ASP A 344 -7.07 14.07 -8.83
N LEU A 345 -8.41 14.02 -8.88
CA LEU A 345 -9.27 15.19 -9.00
C LEU A 345 -9.20 16.11 -7.76
N ALA A 346 -8.98 15.54 -6.58
CA ALA A 346 -8.85 16.29 -5.32
C ALA A 346 -7.43 16.84 -5.09
N SER A 347 -6.47 16.46 -5.94
CA SER A 347 -5.07 16.85 -5.80
C SER A 347 -4.83 18.34 -6.15
N ALA A 348 -3.61 18.80 -5.89
CA ALA A 348 -3.18 20.15 -6.31
C ALA A 348 -2.81 20.22 -7.81
N ALA A 349 -2.91 19.12 -8.56
CA ALA A 349 -2.62 19.11 -9.98
C ALA A 349 -3.69 19.92 -10.76
N PRO A 350 -3.30 20.62 -11.83
CA PRO A 350 -4.26 21.41 -12.63
C PRO A 350 -5.21 20.54 -13.45
N THR A 351 -4.86 19.28 -13.69
CA THR A 351 -5.70 18.26 -14.34
C THR A 351 -5.55 16.92 -13.60
N PRO A 352 -6.61 16.09 -13.47
CA PRO A 352 -7.97 16.31 -13.94
C PRO A 352 -8.70 17.43 -13.16
N GLY A 353 -9.61 18.14 -13.82
CA GLY A 353 -10.35 19.26 -13.24
C GLY A 353 -11.84 19.25 -13.58
N GLY A 354 -12.46 20.43 -13.66
CA GLY A 354 -13.90 20.56 -13.89
C GLY A 354 -14.41 19.97 -15.21
N GLY A 355 -13.62 20.02 -16.30
CA GLY A 355 -14.01 19.45 -17.59
C GLY A 355 -13.98 17.92 -17.59
N ALA A 356 -12.93 17.33 -17.00
CA ALA A 356 -12.88 15.91 -16.68
C ALA A 356 -14.09 15.43 -15.87
N ALA A 357 -14.44 16.16 -14.80
CA ALA A 357 -15.62 15.85 -14.00
C ALA A 357 -16.93 15.94 -14.82
N ALA A 358 -17.05 16.93 -15.71
CA ALA A 358 -18.20 17.07 -16.60
C ALA A 358 -18.39 15.86 -17.54
N ALA A 359 -17.30 15.36 -18.12
CA ALA A 359 -17.31 14.17 -18.97
C ALA A 359 -17.72 12.91 -18.20
N VAL A 360 -17.19 12.70 -16.99
CA VAL A 360 -17.54 11.55 -16.13
C VAL A 360 -19.02 11.59 -15.72
N LEU A 361 -19.54 12.76 -15.35
CA LEU A 361 -20.96 12.96 -15.05
C LEU A 361 -21.85 12.65 -16.26
N GLY A 362 -21.47 13.11 -17.44
CA GLY A 362 -22.19 12.82 -18.69
C GLY A 362 -22.21 11.33 -19.03
N ALA A 363 -21.05 10.66 -18.94
CA ALA A 363 -20.94 9.22 -19.19
C ALA A 363 -21.73 8.39 -18.17
N THR A 364 -21.76 8.82 -16.90
CA THR A 364 -22.56 8.21 -15.84
C THR A 364 -24.05 8.26 -16.18
N GLY A 365 -24.54 9.42 -16.63
CA GLY A 365 -25.96 9.54 -17.00
C GLY A 365 -26.33 8.75 -18.25
N CYS A 366 -25.42 8.61 -19.23
CA CYS A 366 -25.61 7.70 -20.36
C CYS A 366 -25.74 6.24 -19.88
N ALA A 367 -24.82 5.79 -19.01
CA ALA A 367 -24.79 4.42 -18.49
C ALA A 367 -26.07 4.05 -17.73
N LEU A 368 -26.63 4.98 -16.95
CA LEU A 368 -27.90 4.77 -16.25
C LEU A 368 -29.08 4.66 -17.24
N GLY A 369 -29.10 5.47 -18.30
CA GLY A 369 -30.06 5.31 -19.38
C GLY A 369 -29.96 3.96 -20.10
N GLU A 370 -28.73 3.54 -20.43
CA GLU A 370 -28.45 2.22 -21.02
C GLU A 370 -28.94 1.08 -20.12
N MET A 371 -28.68 1.16 -18.81
CA MET A 371 -29.13 0.17 -17.84
C MET A 371 -30.65 0.02 -17.87
N VAL A 372 -31.40 1.12 -17.80
CA VAL A 372 -32.88 1.07 -17.82
C VAL A 372 -33.39 0.54 -19.15
N ALA A 373 -32.81 0.95 -20.27
CA ALA A 373 -33.17 0.42 -21.58
C ALA A 373 -32.90 -1.09 -21.69
N ASN A 374 -31.73 -1.56 -21.22
CA ASN A 374 -31.39 -2.99 -21.16
C ASN A 374 -32.36 -3.81 -20.30
N LEU A 375 -32.82 -3.25 -19.17
CA LEU A 375 -33.85 -3.87 -18.33
C LEU A 375 -35.25 -3.90 -18.97
N THR A 376 -35.44 -3.17 -20.07
CA THR A 376 -36.70 -3.04 -20.82
C THR A 376 -36.72 -3.91 -22.08
N VAL A 377 -35.59 -4.02 -22.78
CA VAL A 377 -35.46 -4.79 -24.02
C VAL A 377 -35.76 -6.28 -23.80
N GLY A 378 -36.48 -6.88 -24.76
CA GLY A 378 -36.79 -8.32 -24.76
C GLY A 378 -37.88 -8.76 -23.79
N LYS A 379 -38.42 -7.86 -22.97
CA LYS A 379 -39.50 -8.17 -22.01
C LYS A 379 -40.86 -8.08 -22.70
N LYS A 380 -41.68 -9.14 -22.60
CA LYS A 380 -43.04 -9.22 -23.18
C LYS A 380 -43.94 -8.03 -22.80
N LYS A 381 -43.84 -7.54 -21.56
CA LYS A 381 -44.61 -6.39 -21.04
C LYS A 381 -44.32 -5.08 -21.79
N TYR A 382 -43.18 -4.97 -22.46
CA TYR A 382 -42.71 -3.77 -23.15
C TYR A 382 -42.68 -3.96 -24.68
N ALA A 383 -43.51 -4.85 -25.23
CA ALA A 383 -43.50 -5.20 -26.66
C ALA A 383 -43.72 -3.98 -27.58
N GLU A 384 -44.62 -3.08 -27.21
CA GLU A 384 -45.00 -1.91 -28.02
C GLU A 384 -43.89 -0.85 -28.13
N VAL A 385 -42.97 -0.83 -27.17
CA VAL A 385 -41.92 0.20 -27.08
C VAL A 385 -40.55 -0.29 -27.53
N GLN A 386 -40.43 -1.56 -27.96
CA GLN A 386 -39.15 -2.19 -28.29
C GLN A 386 -38.37 -1.46 -29.37
N VAL A 387 -39.05 -0.94 -30.40
CA VAL A 387 -38.38 -0.23 -31.51
C VAL A 387 -37.71 1.03 -31.00
N GLN A 388 -38.45 1.84 -30.24
CA GLN A 388 -37.95 3.10 -29.71
C GLN A 388 -36.84 2.88 -28.67
N VAL A 389 -37.05 1.98 -27.70
CA VAL A 389 -36.06 1.73 -26.63
C VAL A 389 -34.75 1.16 -27.18
N LYS A 390 -34.79 0.35 -28.24
CA LYS A 390 -33.56 -0.15 -28.89
C LYS A 390 -32.82 0.96 -29.63
N ALA A 391 -33.54 1.89 -30.27
CA ALA A 391 -32.92 3.04 -30.91
C ALA A 391 -32.25 3.97 -29.88
N ASP A 392 -32.95 4.26 -28.77
CA ASP A 392 -32.40 5.08 -27.68
C ASP A 392 -31.22 4.40 -26.98
N LEU A 393 -31.29 3.08 -26.74
CA LEU A 393 -30.18 2.31 -26.20
C LEU A 393 -28.94 2.42 -27.10
N LYS A 394 -29.12 2.20 -28.41
CA LYS A 394 -28.00 2.26 -29.35
C LYS A 394 -27.38 3.66 -29.40
N ALA A 395 -28.20 4.71 -29.39
CA ALA A 395 -27.73 6.08 -29.34
C ALA A 395 -26.90 6.35 -28.07
N LEU A 396 -27.36 5.88 -26.90
CA LEU A 396 -26.62 6.04 -25.64
C LEU A 396 -25.31 5.24 -25.63
N GLU A 397 -25.31 3.99 -26.11
CA GLU A 397 -24.11 3.17 -26.25
C GLU A 397 -23.04 3.83 -27.15
N ASP A 398 -23.48 4.56 -28.18
CA ASP A 398 -22.58 5.32 -29.06
C ASP A 398 -22.12 6.63 -28.41
N LEU A 399 -22.99 7.31 -27.66
CA LEU A 399 -22.69 8.58 -26.98
C LEU A 399 -21.78 8.41 -25.77
N ARG A 400 -21.98 7.40 -24.92
CA ARG A 400 -21.24 7.21 -23.67
C ARG A 400 -19.72 7.21 -23.84
N PRO A 401 -19.10 6.39 -24.72
CA PRO A 401 -17.65 6.40 -24.90
C PRO A 401 -17.17 7.73 -25.50
N ARG A 402 -17.96 8.36 -26.37
CA ARG A 402 -17.62 9.67 -26.97
C ARG A 402 -17.60 10.77 -25.91
N VAL A 403 -18.58 10.80 -25.01
CA VAL A 403 -18.63 11.74 -23.89
C VAL A 403 -17.45 11.50 -22.94
N LEU A 404 -17.17 10.24 -22.59
CA LEU A 404 -16.05 9.92 -21.70
C LEU A 404 -14.70 10.31 -22.30
N GLN A 405 -14.51 10.14 -23.61
CA GLN A 405 -13.29 10.52 -24.32
C GLN A 405 -13.01 12.03 -24.27
N LEU A 406 -14.02 12.88 -24.09
CA LEU A 406 -13.85 14.33 -23.96
C LEU A 406 -13.06 14.72 -22.70
N PHE A 407 -12.95 13.83 -21.72
CA PHE A 407 -11.98 13.95 -20.62
C PHE A 407 -10.57 14.21 -21.15
N ILE A 408 -10.14 13.43 -22.17
CA ILE A 408 -8.79 13.51 -22.74
C ILE A 408 -8.66 14.79 -23.58
N GLU A 409 -9.70 15.15 -24.33
CA GLU A 409 -9.69 16.39 -25.13
C GLU A 409 -9.58 17.64 -24.24
N ASP A 410 -10.24 17.66 -23.07
CA ASP A 410 -10.15 18.76 -22.09
C ASP A 410 -8.72 18.90 -21.53
N ALA A 411 -8.11 17.80 -21.09
CA ALA A 411 -6.73 17.81 -20.62
C ALA A 411 -5.75 18.31 -21.70
N GLN A 412 -5.91 17.85 -22.94
CA GLN A 412 -5.09 18.29 -24.07
C GLN A 412 -5.28 19.78 -24.40
N ALA A 413 -6.49 20.30 -24.29
CA ALA A 413 -6.77 21.72 -24.50
C ALA A 413 -6.12 22.58 -23.40
N PHE A 414 -6.14 22.12 -22.15
CA PHE A 414 -5.46 22.78 -21.03
C PHE A 414 -3.93 22.80 -21.25
N ASP A 415 -3.34 21.68 -21.65
CA ASP A 415 -1.91 21.58 -21.96
C ASP A 415 -1.50 22.53 -23.09
N ALA A 416 -2.33 22.63 -24.14
CA ALA A 416 -2.07 23.54 -25.26
C ALA A 416 -2.08 25.01 -24.80
N PHE A 417 -2.99 25.38 -23.91
CA PHE A 417 -3.03 26.72 -23.31
C PHE A 417 -1.79 26.99 -22.44
N GLY A 418 -1.37 26.03 -21.62
CA GLY A 418 -0.13 26.14 -20.83
C GLY A 418 1.10 26.33 -21.70
N LYS A 419 1.23 25.55 -22.79
CA LYS A 419 2.32 25.66 -23.77
C LYS A 419 2.34 27.03 -24.46
N ALA A 420 1.18 27.53 -24.89
CA ALA A 420 1.07 28.87 -25.47
C ALA A 420 1.49 29.95 -24.44
N GLY A 421 1.11 29.78 -23.17
CA GLY A 421 1.49 30.66 -22.08
C GLY A 421 3.00 30.75 -21.85
N ALA A 422 3.72 29.64 -22.05
CA ALA A 422 5.16 29.51 -21.86
C ALA A 422 6.02 30.00 -23.03
N MET A 423 5.41 30.40 -24.16
CA MET A 423 6.17 30.91 -25.31
C MET A 423 6.98 32.18 -24.96
N PRO A 424 8.13 32.41 -25.64
CA PRO A 424 8.95 33.61 -25.50
C PRO A 424 8.15 34.92 -25.66
N LYS A 425 8.61 36.00 -25.05
CA LYS A 425 7.90 37.29 -25.00
C LYS A 425 8.80 38.52 -24.99
N GLU A 426 10.06 38.38 -25.40
CA GLU A 426 11.11 39.39 -25.30
C GLU A 426 11.01 40.40 -26.45
N THR A 427 10.69 39.92 -27.66
CA THR A 427 10.54 40.74 -28.87
C THR A 427 9.08 40.96 -29.24
N ASP A 428 8.80 41.99 -30.03
CA ASP A 428 7.43 42.27 -30.47
C ASP A 428 6.87 41.19 -31.41
N ILE A 429 7.74 40.54 -32.20
CA ILE A 429 7.38 39.36 -33.01
C ILE A 429 6.96 38.20 -32.10
N GLN A 430 7.77 37.87 -31.09
CA GLN A 430 7.45 36.81 -30.13
C GLN A 430 6.17 37.10 -29.35
N LYS A 431 5.94 38.36 -28.94
CA LYS A 431 4.67 38.76 -28.29
C LYS A 431 3.47 38.56 -29.20
N ALA A 432 3.59 38.89 -30.48
CA ALA A 432 2.52 38.71 -31.47
C ALA A 432 2.22 37.21 -31.72
N GLU A 433 3.25 36.39 -31.91
CA GLU A 433 3.12 34.93 -32.07
C GLU A 433 2.51 34.27 -30.83
N ARG A 434 3.01 34.63 -29.64
CA ARG A 434 2.45 34.17 -28.36
C ARG A 434 0.99 34.56 -28.21
N LYS A 435 0.63 35.81 -28.56
CA LYS A 435 -0.77 36.27 -28.49
C LYS A 435 -1.66 35.44 -29.41
N LEU A 436 -1.22 35.17 -30.65
CA LEU A 436 -1.98 34.37 -31.61
C LEU A 436 -2.16 32.93 -31.12
N ALA A 437 -1.11 32.30 -30.61
CA ALA A 437 -1.16 30.97 -30.04
C ALA A 437 -2.09 30.88 -28.81
N MET A 438 -2.04 31.88 -27.91
CA MET A 438 -2.93 31.98 -26.76
C MET A 438 -4.39 32.11 -27.17
N GLN A 439 -4.69 32.92 -28.19
CA GLN A 439 -6.05 33.08 -28.70
C GLN A 439 -6.58 31.78 -29.36
N ALA A 440 -5.73 31.08 -30.12
CA ALA A 440 -6.09 29.78 -30.69
C ALA A 440 -6.35 28.72 -29.59
N ALA A 441 -5.48 28.66 -28.57
CA ALA A 441 -5.63 27.76 -27.45
C ALA A 441 -6.90 28.04 -26.63
N LEU A 442 -7.24 29.30 -26.37
CA LEU A 442 -8.49 29.66 -25.67
C LEU A 442 -9.74 29.26 -26.44
N LYS A 443 -9.74 29.41 -27.77
CA LYS A 443 -10.85 28.92 -28.62
C LYS A 443 -10.97 27.41 -28.51
N GLY A 444 -9.87 26.67 -28.62
CA GLY A 444 -9.87 25.20 -28.43
C GLY A 444 -10.34 24.76 -27.04
N ALA A 445 -9.90 25.46 -25.99
CA ALA A 445 -10.35 25.24 -24.61
C ALA A 445 -11.82 25.63 -24.37
N THR A 446 -12.45 26.39 -25.27
CA THR A 446 -13.90 26.68 -25.23
C THR A 446 -14.70 25.67 -26.05
N GLU A 447 -14.13 25.19 -27.16
CA GLU A 447 -14.76 24.20 -28.04
C GLU A 447 -14.87 22.81 -27.39
N SER A 448 -13.89 22.38 -26.59
CA SER A 448 -13.95 21.07 -25.91
C SER A 448 -15.12 20.98 -24.91
N PRO A 449 -15.32 21.94 -23.99
CA PRO A 449 -16.51 21.97 -23.14
C PRO A 449 -17.82 22.12 -23.92
N GLU A 450 -17.84 22.88 -25.04
CA GLU A 450 -19.03 22.96 -25.90
C GLU A 450 -19.44 21.59 -26.44
N LYS A 451 -18.49 20.79 -26.94
CA LYS A 451 -18.77 19.41 -27.38
C LYS A 451 -19.33 18.57 -26.24
N THR A 452 -18.81 18.74 -25.03
CA THR A 452 -19.29 18.02 -23.82
C THR A 452 -20.75 18.38 -23.54
N ALA A 453 -21.07 19.68 -23.47
CA ALA A 453 -22.44 20.14 -23.26
C ALA A 453 -23.41 19.62 -24.34
N ARG A 454 -22.99 19.67 -25.61
CA ARG A 454 -23.78 19.21 -26.75
C ARG A 454 -24.09 17.71 -26.70
N LEU A 455 -23.08 16.86 -26.51
CA LEU A 455 -23.27 15.41 -26.45
C LEU A 455 -24.04 14.98 -25.21
N CYS A 456 -23.81 15.63 -24.06
CA CYS A 456 -24.61 15.38 -22.86
C CYS A 456 -26.08 15.79 -23.05
N LEU A 457 -26.36 16.90 -23.75
CA LEU A 457 -27.74 17.30 -24.05
C LEU A 457 -28.42 16.31 -25.01
N GLU A 458 -27.70 15.79 -26.00
CA GLU A 458 -28.18 14.71 -26.88
C GLU A 458 -28.53 13.45 -26.07
N ALA A 459 -27.63 13.00 -25.19
CA ALA A 459 -27.89 11.88 -24.30
C ALA A 459 -29.08 12.12 -23.36
N LEU A 460 -29.24 13.34 -22.83
CA LEU A 460 -30.36 13.70 -21.96
C LEU A 460 -31.71 13.55 -22.66
N LYS A 461 -31.79 13.84 -23.97
CA LYS A 461 -33.01 13.63 -24.77
C LYS A 461 -33.39 12.14 -24.83
N HIS A 462 -32.41 11.26 -24.99
CA HIS A 462 -32.63 9.80 -24.98
C HIS A 462 -32.99 9.26 -23.59
N VAL A 463 -32.30 9.71 -22.53
CA VAL A 463 -32.64 9.34 -21.15
C VAL A 463 -34.06 9.79 -20.79
N ALA A 464 -34.46 11.00 -21.18
CA ALA A 464 -35.81 11.52 -20.98
C ALA A 464 -36.88 10.71 -21.75
N ALA A 465 -36.56 10.24 -22.96
CA ALA A 465 -37.44 9.36 -23.72
C ALA A 465 -37.62 8.00 -23.02
N ILE A 466 -36.51 7.36 -22.61
CA ILE A 466 -36.52 6.09 -21.89
C ILE A 466 -37.30 6.21 -20.58
N ALA A 467 -37.18 7.32 -19.83
CA ALA A 467 -37.92 7.53 -18.59
C ALA A 467 -39.44 7.39 -18.78
N ARG A 468 -39.99 7.76 -19.94
CA ARG A 468 -41.44 7.70 -20.21
C ARG A 468 -41.94 6.30 -20.54
N ILE A 469 -41.10 5.46 -21.16
CA ILE A 469 -41.53 4.21 -21.79
C ILE A 469 -40.81 2.96 -21.26
N GLY A 470 -39.75 3.16 -20.48
CA GLY A 470 -38.86 2.13 -19.99
C GLY A 470 -39.39 1.33 -18.79
N ASN A 471 -38.49 0.56 -18.19
CA ASN A 471 -38.81 -0.28 -17.06
C ASN A 471 -39.20 0.56 -15.84
N LYS A 472 -40.46 0.40 -15.39
CA LYS A 472 -41.04 1.18 -14.29
C LYS A 472 -40.37 0.94 -12.95
N HIS A 473 -39.71 -0.22 -12.77
CA HIS A 473 -39.00 -0.56 -11.54
C HIS A 473 -37.58 0.03 -11.47
N ALA A 474 -37.05 0.52 -12.59
CA ALA A 474 -35.74 1.17 -12.68
C ALA A 474 -35.86 2.64 -13.13
N ILE A 475 -37.08 3.21 -13.10
CA ILE A 475 -37.33 4.57 -13.59
C ILE A 475 -36.61 5.64 -12.75
N SER A 476 -36.32 5.34 -11.48
CA SER A 476 -35.48 6.18 -10.62
C SER A 476 -34.08 6.38 -11.20
N ASP A 477 -33.53 5.35 -11.86
CA ASP A 477 -32.20 5.40 -12.46
C ASP A 477 -32.16 6.35 -13.66
N CYS A 478 -33.26 6.47 -14.43
CA CYS A 478 -33.40 7.53 -15.43
C CYS A 478 -33.41 8.93 -14.80
N GLY A 479 -34.01 9.08 -13.61
CA GLY A 479 -34.00 10.34 -12.86
C GLY A 479 -32.59 10.74 -12.42
N VAL A 480 -31.83 9.78 -11.88
CA VAL A 480 -30.42 9.99 -11.52
C VAL A 480 -29.59 10.28 -12.77
N GLY A 481 -29.79 9.53 -13.86
CA GLY A 481 -29.09 9.76 -15.12
C GLY A 481 -29.35 11.15 -15.72
N ALA A 482 -30.59 11.63 -15.65
CA ALA A 482 -30.94 12.98 -16.07
C ALA A 482 -30.27 14.06 -15.20
N LEU A 483 -30.20 13.85 -13.88
CA LEU A 483 -29.48 14.75 -12.96
C LEU A 483 -27.98 14.78 -13.26
N SER A 484 -27.35 13.63 -13.50
CA SER A 484 -25.93 13.54 -13.86
C SER A 484 -25.63 14.24 -15.18
N LEU A 485 -26.44 14.03 -16.21
CA LEU A 485 -26.29 14.73 -17.50
C LEU A 485 -26.50 16.23 -17.37
N PHE A 486 -27.51 16.66 -16.60
CA PHE A 486 -27.74 18.08 -16.32
C PHE A 486 -26.53 18.72 -15.61
N ALA A 487 -25.98 18.04 -14.59
CA ALA A 487 -24.77 18.51 -13.90
C ALA A 487 -23.57 18.59 -14.87
N GLY A 488 -23.37 17.57 -15.72
CA GLY A 488 -22.33 17.57 -16.74
C GLY A 488 -22.46 18.71 -17.75
N ILE A 489 -23.68 19.01 -18.21
CA ILE A 489 -23.96 20.14 -19.12
C ILE A 489 -23.60 21.47 -18.47
N ASN A 490 -24.05 21.70 -17.22
CA ASN A 490 -23.78 22.96 -16.52
C ASN A 490 -22.29 23.11 -16.17
N ALA A 491 -21.61 22.02 -15.77
CA ALA A 491 -20.17 22.03 -15.54
C ALA A 491 -19.40 22.41 -16.83
N ALA A 492 -19.79 21.82 -17.97
CA ALA A 492 -19.22 22.18 -19.26
C ALA A 492 -19.50 23.64 -19.66
N VAL A 493 -20.72 24.14 -19.42
CA VAL A 493 -21.07 25.54 -19.68
C VAL A 493 -20.25 26.51 -18.81
N LEU A 494 -20.00 26.19 -17.54
CA LEU A 494 -19.12 27.00 -16.68
C LEU A 494 -17.70 27.08 -17.26
N ASN A 495 -17.17 25.95 -17.76
CA ASN A 495 -15.87 25.91 -18.44
C ASN A 495 -15.86 26.67 -19.78
N MET A 496 -16.98 26.72 -20.51
CA MET A 496 -17.10 27.63 -21.66
C MET A 496 -17.01 29.09 -21.18
N ARG A 497 -17.86 29.46 -20.21
CA ARG A 497 -18.02 30.84 -19.75
C ARG A 497 -16.75 31.43 -19.14
N ILE A 498 -15.94 30.64 -18.44
CA ILE A 498 -14.67 31.14 -17.85
C ILE A 498 -13.63 31.49 -18.92
N ASN A 499 -13.68 30.84 -20.09
CA ASN A 499 -12.73 31.07 -21.18
C ASN A 499 -13.12 32.27 -22.07
N LEU A 500 -14.43 32.55 -22.21
CA LEU A 500 -14.94 33.60 -23.10
C LEU A 500 -14.34 35.00 -22.86
N PRO A 501 -14.17 35.51 -21.61
CA PRO A 501 -13.59 36.83 -21.38
C PRO A 501 -12.16 36.98 -21.93
N GLY A 502 -11.40 35.88 -22.04
CA GLY A 502 -10.04 35.88 -22.57
C GLY A 502 -9.93 35.91 -24.09
N ILE A 503 -11.03 35.70 -24.81
CA ILE A 503 -11.04 35.64 -26.28
C ILE A 503 -11.26 37.05 -26.84
N ASP A 504 -10.49 37.46 -27.85
CA ASP A 504 -10.62 38.78 -28.48
C ASP A 504 -11.78 38.81 -29.51
N ASP A 505 -11.94 37.71 -30.26
CA ASP A 505 -12.94 37.52 -31.32
C ASP A 505 -14.38 37.68 -30.79
N GLY A 506 -15.01 38.81 -31.16
CA GLY A 506 -16.35 39.20 -30.71
C GLY A 506 -17.46 38.27 -31.21
N ASP A 507 -17.35 37.81 -32.47
CA ASP A 507 -18.35 36.93 -33.08
C ASP A 507 -18.29 35.54 -32.43
N PHE A 508 -17.08 35.03 -32.17
CA PHE A 508 -16.90 33.79 -31.43
C PHE A 508 -17.50 33.88 -30.03
N LYS A 509 -17.22 34.97 -29.29
CA LYS A 509 -17.79 35.20 -27.95
C LYS A 509 -19.31 35.22 -27.95
N ALA A 510 -19.91 35.98 -28.85
CA ALA A 510 -21.37 36.09 -28.96
C ALA A 510 -22.01 34.74 -29.30
N ARG A 511 -21.43 34.00 -30.25
CA ARG A 511 -21.92 32.68 -30.65
C ARG A 511 -21.87 31.67 -29.51
N PHE A 512 -20.72 31.53 -28.83
CA PHE A 512 -20.55 30.55 -27.76
C PHE A 512 -21.30 30.94 -26.48
N GLY A 513 -21.44 32.23 -26.20
CA GLY A 513 -22.31 32.72 -25.13
C GLY A 513 -23.77 32.30 -25.35
N LYS A 514 -24.28 32.48 -26.58
CA LYS A 514 -25.64 32.05 -26.94
C LYS A 514 -25.82 30.53 -26.88
N LEU A 515 -24.81 29.75 -27.28
CA LEU A 515 -24.84 28.29 -27.15
C LEU A 515 -24.91 27.86 -25.67
N ALA A 516 -24.11 28.48 -24.80
CA ALA A 516 -24.16 28.23 -23.36
C ALA A 516 -25.57 28.47 -22.78
N ASP A 517 -26.19 29.62 -23.08
CA ASP A 517 -27.55 29.94 -22.64
C ASP A 517 -28.60 28.91 -23.16
N THR A 518 -28.40 28.45 -24.40
CA THR A 518 -29.27 27.44 -25.03
C THR A 518 -29.14 26.10 -24.33
N TYR A 519 -27.92 25.65 -24.03
CA TYR A 519 -27.68 24.39 -23.34
C TYR A 519 -28.26 24.38 -21.92
N GLU A 520 -28.08 25.45 -21.15
CA GLU A 520 -28.64 25.57 -19.80
C GLU A 520 -30.18 25.51 -19.81
N SER A 521 -30.81 26.26 -20.73
CA SER A 521 -32.27 26.33 -20.81
C SER A 521 -32.91 25.03 -21.31
N GLU A 522 -32.39 24.42 -22.38
CA GLU A 522 -32.88 23.13 -22.89
C GLU A 522 -32.68 22.01 -21.87
N ALA A 523 -31.51 21.94 -21.23
CA ALA A 523 -31.21 20.91 -20.24
C ALA A 523 -32.13 21.03 -19.03
N LYS A 524 -32.41 22.26 -18.56
CA LYS A 524 -33.33 22.49 -17.44
C LYS A 524 -34.74 22.02 -17.77
N ALA A 525 -35.27 22.41 -18.93
CA ALA A 525 -36.62 22.00 -19.35
C ALA A 525 -36.74 20.47 -19.48
N LEU A 526 -35.73 19.81 -20.06
CA LEU A 526 -35.69 18.35 -20.16
C LEU A 526 -35.61 17.68 -18.79
N LEU A 527 -34.75 18.16 -17.89
CA LEU A 527 -34.61 17.63 -16.54
C LEU A 527 -35.94 17.73 -15.78
N GLU A 528 -36.57 18.91 -15.76
CA GLU A 528 -37.82 19.13 -15.05
C GLU A 528 -38.93 18.20 -15.56
N SER A 529 -39.06 18.07 -16.89
CA SER A 529 -40.04 17.16 -17.49
C SER A 529 -39.76 15.69 -17.17
N THR A 530 -38.49 15.30 -17.12
CA THR A 530 -38.07 13.92 -16.82
C THR A 530 -38.33 13.59 -15.36
N LEU A 531 -37.94 14.48 -14.44
CA LEU A 531 -38.18 14.30 -13.01
C LEU A 531 -39.66 14.29 -12.67
N ALA A 532 -40.50 15.07 -13.37
CA ALA A 532 -41.95 15.00 -13.19
C ALA A 532 -42.50 13.60 -13.52
N VAL A 533 -42.05 13.00 -14.63
CA VAL A 533 -42.42 11.62 -15.01
C VAL A 533 -41.92 10.60 -13.97
N VAL A 534 -40.67 10.73 -13.53
CA VAL A 534 -40.07 9.83 -12.54
C VAL A 534 -40.78 9.93 -11.20
N ARG A 535 -41.02 11.14 -10.69
CA ARG A 535 -41.71 11.39 -9.40
C ARG A 535 -43.12 10.84 -9.38
N ALA A 536 -43.88 11.09 -10.46
CA ALA A 536 -45.22 10.53 -10.61
C ALA A 536 -45.23 8.99 -10.59
N ALA A 537 -44.18 8.34 -11.11
CA ALA A 537 -44.07 6.88 -11.11
C ALA A 537 -43.63 6.27 -9.76
N ILE A 538 -42.88 7.01 -8.95
CA ILE A 538 -42.40 6.55 -7.63
C ILE A 538 -43.31 7.00 -6.46
N GLY A 539 -44.43 7.67 -6.75
CA GLY A 539 -45.45 8.04 -5.76
C GLY A 539 -45.16 9.32 -4.98
N ASN A 540 -44.39 10.26 -5.56
CA ASN A 540 -44.10 11.58 -5.00
C ASN A 540 -44.73 12.72 -5.79
#